data_AF-A0A2W4SGB1-F1
#
_entry.id   AF-A0A2W4SGB1-F1
#
_cell.length_a   1.000
_cell.length_b   1.000
_cell.length_c   1.000
_cell.angle_alpha   90.00
_cell.angle_beta   90.00
_cell.angle_gamma   90.00
#
_symmetry.space_group_name_H-M   'P 1'
#
loop_
_entity.id
_entity.type
_entity.pdbx_description
1 polymer ?
#
loop_
_entity_poly.entity_id
_entity_poly.type
_entity_poly.pdbx_seq_one_letter_code
_entity_poly.pdbx_strand_id
1 'polypeptide(L)'
;MNQIIAIVAGGSVGALARFWIANLVYDWLGRGFPHGTLLVNVSGCFLMGLLTELMLQRFAMTAEFRAAVLVGFLGAYTTFSTFAIETLYLFEQGESLKALLNIFLSVALCLAAVWFGLVWGRKVFGSGLMPWLGDGMPWGLVFLGFVAAMALGCGSNWVLRRLDWSEQAQLQSLIVVLGVVATATTLILAQKMASVGLGWRGGLPGLFAFNALGTALAVWVGMLLGRSL
;
A
#
# COMPACT_ATOMS: atom_id res chain seq x y z
N MET A 1 -32.33 -12.78 0.32
CA MET A 1 -31.88 -14.13 0.72
C MET A 1 -30.64 -14.57 -0.06
N ASN A 2 -30.68 -14.58 -1.40
CA ASN A 2 -29.62 -15.15 -2.25
C ASN A 2 -28.24 -14.49 -2.06
N GLN A 3 -28.18 -13.17 -1.92
CA GLN A 3 -26.92 -12.46 -1.70
C GLN A 3 -26.24 -12.83 -0.37
N ILE A 4 -27.01 -13.04 0.70
CA ILE A 4 -26.48 -13.46 2.00
C ILE A 4 -25.88 -14.87 1.89
N ILE A 5 -26.58 -15.80 1.24
CA ILE A 5 -26.09 -17.17 1.01
C ILE A 5 -24.79 -17.13 0.20
N ALA A 6 -24.71 -16.26 -0.81
CA ALA A 6 -23.53 -16.07 -1.63
C ALA A 6 -22.34 -15.53 -0.80
N ILE A 7 -22.57 -14.55 0.08
CA ILE A 7 -21.56 -14.03 1.02
C ILE A 7 -21.10 -15.13 1.97
N VAL A 8 -22.01 -15.93 2.54
CA VAL A 8 -21.68 -17.05 3.44
C VAL A 8 -20.79 -18.06 2.72
N ALA A 9 -21.18 -18.50 1.52
CA ALA A 9 -20.41 -19.46 0.74
C ALA A 9 -19.00 -18.91 0.41
N GLY A 10 -18.91 -17.67 -0.08
CA GLY A 10 -17.63 -17.02 -0.35
C GLY A 10 -16.77 -16.87 0.91
N GLY A 11 -17.38 -16.43 2.01
CA GLY A 11 -16.71 -16.22 3.30
C GLY A 11 -16.14 -17.51 3.90
N SER A 12 -16.90 -18.61 3.85
CA SER A 12 -16.40 -19.93 4.27
C SER A 12 -15.16 -20.34 3.49
N VAL A 13 -15.17 -20.19 2.16
CA VAL A 13 -14.02 -20.51 1.32
C VAL A 13 -12.84 -19.57 1.59
N GLY A 14 -13.09 -18.27 1.76
CA GLY A 14 -12.05 -17.28 2.07
C GLY A 14 -11.35 -17.54 3.40
N ALA A 15 -12.12 -17.86 4.45
CA ALA A 15 -11.59 -18.20 5.76
C ALA A 15 -10.72 -19.48 5.73
N LEU A 16 -11.17 -20.51 5.02
CA LEU A 16 -10.38 -21.73 4.83
C LEU A 16 -9.10 -21.45 4.04
N ALA A 17 -9.19 -20.72 2.93
CA ALA A 17 -8.02 -20.36 2.12
C ALA A 17 -6.98 -19.59 2.95
N ARG A 18 -7.41 -18.63 3.77
CA ARG A 18 -6.54 -17.90 4.70
C ARG A 18 -5.86 -18.85 5.67
N PHE A 19 -6.62 -19.75 6.30
CA PHE A 19 -6.08 -20.72 7.25
C PHE A 19 -4.98 -21.59 6.62
N TRP A 20 -5.24 -22.18 5.45
CA TRP A 20 -4.27 -23.06 4.78
C TRP A 20 -3.03 -22.29 4.30
N ILE A 21 -3.22 -21.16 3.62
CA ILE A 21 -2.11 -20.37 3.06
C ILE A 21 -1.24 -19.78 4.17
N ALA A 22 -1.85 -19.19 5.21
CA ALA A 22 -1.07 -18.61 6.30
C ALA A 22 -0.27 -19.68 7.05
N ASN A 23 -0.87 -20.85 7.34
CA ASN A 23 -0.15 -21.94 8.00
C ASN A 23 0.98 -22.52 7.15
N LEU A 24 0.76 -22.71 5.84
CA LEU A 24 1.82 -23.17 4.95
C LEU A 24 3.04 -22.23 4.97
N VAL A 25 2.79 -20.92 4.97
CA VAL A 25 3.87 -19.92 5.07
C VAL A 25 4.56 -20.00 6.44
N TYR A 26 3.80 -20.20 7.52
CA TYR A 26 4.37 -20.38 8.86
C TYR A 26 5.18 -21.65 9.01
N ASP A 27 4.83 -22.74 8.32
CA ASP A 27 5.60 -23.98 8.32
C ASP A 27 6.95 -23.81 7.62
N TRP A 28 7.02 -22.92 6.60
CA TRP A 28 8.22 -22.70 5.81
C TRP A 28 9.15 -21.64 6.41
N LEU A 29 8.60 -20.52 6.88
CA LEU A 29 9.35 -19.36 7.36
C LEU A 29 9.40 -19.25 8.88
N GLY A 30 8.69 -20.13 9.58
CA GLY A 30 8.52 -20.07 11.03
C GLY A 30 7.54 -18.98 11.48
N ARG A 31 7.32 -18.91 12.81
CA ARG A 31 6.38 -17.98 13.46
C ARG A 31 7.04 -16.78 14.14
N GLY A 32 8.33 -16.55 13.88
CA GLY A 32 9.09 -15.43 14.47
C GLY A 32 8.68 -14.04 13.94
N PHE A 33 7.94 -14.00 12.84
CA PHE A 33 7.31 -12.81 12.27
C PHE A 33 6.03 -13.24 11.49
N PRO A 34 4.99 -12.40 11.44
CA PRO A 34 3.67 -12.74 10.87
C PRO A 34 3.63 -12.77 9.33
N HIS A 35 4.54 -13.53 8.71
CA HIS A 35 4.64 -13.64 7.24
C HIS A 35 3.37 -14.20 6.60
N GLY A 36 2.70 -15.15 7.26
CA GLY A 36 1.46 -15.74 6.77
C GLY A 36 0.34 -14.71 6.66
N THR A 37 0.12 -13.93 7.72
CA THR A 37 -0.85 -12.83 7.74
C THR A 37 -0.50 -11.73 6.73
N LEU A 38 0.78 -11.35 6.63
CA LEU A 38 1.23 -10.37 5.64
C LEU A 38 0.92 -10.84 4.22
N LEU A 39 1.21 -12.10 3.88
CA LEU A 39 0.99 -12.64 2.54
C LEU A 39 -0.50 -12.59 2.17
N VAL A 40 -1.38 -13.13 3.02
CA VAL A 40 -2.83 -13.21 2.71
C VAL A 40 -3.46 -11.81 2.60
N ASN A 41 -3.00 -10.85 3.40
CA ASN A 41 -3.47 -9.47 3.30
C ASN A 41 -3.00 -8.81 2.00
N VAL A 42 -1.71 -8.93 1.66
CA VAL A 42 -1.14 -8.32 0.45
C VAL A 42 -1.73 -8.94 -0.81
N SER A 43 -1.80 -10.27 -0.92
CA SER A 43 -2.41 -10.95 -2.07
C SER A 43 -3.91 -10.66 -2.17
N GLY A 44 -4.61 -10.61 -1.03
CA GLY A 44 -6.04 -10.28 -0.99
C GLY A 44 -6.32 -8.85 -1.44
N CYS A 45 -5.52 -7.88 -1.00
CA CYS A 45 -5.60 -6.50 -1.47
C CYS A 45 -5.33 -6.39 -2.97
N PHE A 46 -4.32 -7.10 -3.50
CA PHE A 46 -4.07 -7.16 -4.94
C PHE A 46 -5.29 -7.68 -5.73
N LEU A 47 -5.84 -8.82 -5.30
CA LEU A 47 -7.02 -9.42 -5.92
C LEU A 47 -8.24 -8.51 -5.83
N MET A 48 -8.42 -7.82 -4.70
CA MET A 48 -9.51 -6.84 -4.52
C MET A 48 -9.44 -5.74 -5.57
N GLY A 49 -8.26 -5.16 -5.79
CA GLY A 49 -8.05 -4.14 -6.82
C GLY A 49 -8.34 -4.68 -8.23
N LEU A 50 -7.78 -5.84 -8.56
CA LEU A 50 -7.94 -6.47 -9.87
C LEU A 50 -9.41 -6.80 -10.20
N LEU A 51 -10.10 -7.45 -9.25
CA LEU A 51 -11.45 -7.96 -9.44
C LEU A 51 -12.49 -6.85 -9.39
N THR A 52 -12.25 -5.77 -8.62
CA THR A 52 -13.14 -4.61 -8.61
C THR A 52 -13.25 -4.01 -10.01
N GLU A 53 -12.14 -3.83 -10.72
CA GLU A 53 -12.14 -3.32 -12.10
C GLU A 53 -12.82 -4.30 -13.07
N LEU A 54 -12.49 -5.58 -12.97
CA LEU A 54 -13.06 -6.63 -13.82
C LEU A 54 -14.59 -6.74 -13.71
N MET A 55 -15.09 -6.77 -12.47
CA MET A 55 -16.49 -7.08 -12.16
C MET A 55 -17.40 -5.86 -12.17
N LEU A 56 -16.87 -4.64 -11.98
CA LEU A 56 -17.68 -3.42 -12.01
C LEU A 56 -17.72 -2.79 -13.40
N GLN A 57 -16.63 -2.89 -14.19
CA GLN A 57 -16.54 -2.15 -15.45
C GLN A 57 -16.74 -2.98 -16.72
N ARG A 58 -16.53 -4.32 -16.67
CA ARG A 58 -16.48 -5.13 -17.91
C ARG A 58 -17.50 -6.24 -17.99
N PHE A 59 -17.60 -7.05 -16.94
CA PHE A 59 -18.57 -8.13 -16.92
C PHE A 59 -19.76 -7.73 -16.07
N ALA A 60 -20.96 -7.75 -16.64
CA ALA A 60 -22.21 -7.62 -15.90
C ALA A 60 -22.43 -8.87 -15.03
N MET A 61 -21.66 -8.99 -13.96
CA MET A 61 -21.79 -10.05 -12.97
C MET A 61 -22.98 -9.75 -12.06
N THR A 62 -23.68 -10.81 -11.64
CA THR A 62 -24.80 -10.67 -10.71
C THR A 62 -24.35 -10.04 -9.39
N ALA A 63 -25.26 -9.35 -8.70
CA ALA A 63 -24.96 -8.74 -7.41
C ALA A 63 -24.52 -9.79 -6.38
N GLU A 64 -25.08 -10.99 -6.46
CA GLU A 64 -24.77 -12.15 -5.63
C GLU A 64 -23.33 -12.61 -5.84
N PHE A 65 -22.87 -12.74 -7.08
CA PHE A 65 -21.51 -13.19 -7.37
C PHE A 65 -20.47 -12.16 -6.91
N ARG A 66 -20.74 -10.86 -7.13
CA ARG A 66 -19.89 -9.77 -6.61
C ARG A 66 -19.81 -9.80 -5.09
N ALA A 67 -20.94 -10.01 -4.42
CA ALA A 67 -20.98 -10.10 -2.96
C ALA A 67 -20.24 -11.34 -2.44
N ALA A 68 -20.40 -12.50 -3.09
CA ALA A 68 -19.66 -13.72 -2.74
C ALA A 68 -18.16 -13.52 -2.80
N VAL A 69 -17.65 -12.88 -3.85
CA VAL A 69 -16.21 -12.75 -4.10
C VAL A 69 -15.59 -11.60 -3.29
N LEU A 70 -16.14 -10.38 -3.42
CA LEU A 70 -15.53 -9.18 -2.83
C LEU A 70 -15.80 -9.07 -1.33
N VAL A 71 -17.04 -9.34 -0.91
CA VAL A 71 -17.44 -9.22 0.51
C VAL A 71 -17.20 -10.53 1.26
N GLY A 72 -17.63 -11.65 0.69
CA GLY A 72 -17.45 -12.97 1.30
C GLY A 72 -15.99 -13.41 1.28
N PHE A 73 -15.51 -13.87 0.12
CA PHE A 73 -14.21 -14.50 -0.03
C PHE A 73 -13.06 -13.56 0.35
N LEU A 74 -12.89 -12.42 -0.31
CA LEU A 74 -11.76 -11.52 -0.03
C LEU A 74 -11.84 -10.89 1.36
N GLY A 75 -13.06 -10.60 1.85
CA GLY A 75 -13.29 -10.11 3.21
C GLY A 75 -12.88 -11.12 4.28
N ALA A 76 -13.13 -12.41 4.09
CA ALA A 76 -12.73 -13.47 5.03
C ALA A 76 -11.29 -13.98 4.81
N TYR A 77 -10.77 -13.83 3.59
CA TYR A 77 -9.41 -14.19 3.21
C TYR A 77 -8.35 -13.25 3.79
N THR A 78 -8.68 -11.95 3.87
CA THR A 78 -7.86 -10.94 4.54
C THR A 78 -8.26 -10.80 6.00
N THR A 79 -7.36 -10.29 6.85
CA THR A 79 -7.63 -10.13 8.28
C THR A 79 -6.82 -8.99 8.90
N PHE A 80 -7.52 -7.94 9.31
CA PHE A 80 -6.92 -6.85 10.09
C PHE A 80 -6.80 -7.23 11.57
N SER A 81 -7.75 -8.00 12.12
CA SER A 81 -7.75 -8.41 13.53
C SER A 81 -6.56 -9.30 13.87
N THR A 82 -6.20 -10.24 13.00
CA THR A 82 -5.02 -11.12 13.21
C THR A 82 -3.73 -10.31 13.14
N PHE A 83 -3.61 -9.40 12.16
CA PHE A 83 -2.50 -8.45 12.07
C PHE A 83 -2.34 -7.63 13.36
N ALA A 84 -3.43 -7.12 13.92
CA ALA A 84 -3.40 -6.29 15.11
C ALA A 84 -2.91 -7.06 16.34
N ILE A 85 -3.43 -8.27 16.58
CA ILE A 85 -3.02 -9.08 17.74
C ILE A 85 -1.59 -9.60 17.61
N GLU A 86 -1.17 -10.02 16.41
CA GLU A 86 0.22 -10.44 16.17
C GLU A 86 1.21 -9.29 16.37
N THR A 87 0.82 -8.07 15.97
CA THR A 87 1.63 -6.87 16.23
C THR A 87 1.75 -6.58 17.73
N LEU A 88 0.64 -6.71 18.47
CA LEU A 88 0.65 -6.50 19.92
C LEU A 88 1.54 -7.54 20.63
N TYR A 89 1.45 -8.81 20.22
CA TYR A 89 2.31 -9.86 20.76
C TYR A 89 3.81 -9.62 20.49
N LEU A 90 4.17 -9.04 19.35
CA LEU A 90 5.56 -8.64 19.09
C LEU A 90 6.01 -7.54 20.07
N PHE A 91 5.16 -6.57 20.41
CA PHE A 91 5.49 -5.59 21.43
C PHE A 91 5.62 -6.22 22.83
N GLU A 92 4.71 -7.10 23.21
CA GLU A 92 4.76 -7.80 24.51
C GLU A 92 6.02 -8.67 24.66
N GLN A 93 6.52 -9.22 23.57
CA GLN A 93 7.77 -10.00 23.54
C GLN A 93 9.04 -9.13 23.54
N GLY A 94 8.91 -7.80 23.58
CA GLY A 94 10.05 -6.87 23.49
C GLY A 94 10.63 -6.73 22.08
N GLU A 95 9.98 -7.31 21.07
CA GLU A 95 10.41 -7.34 19.67
C GLU A 95 9.87 -6.10 18.91
N SER A 96 10.09 -4.91 19.47
CA SER A 96 9.53 -3.64 18.98
C SER A 96 9.87 -3.35 17.52
N LEU A 97 11.08 -3.70 17.07
CA LEU A 97 11.48 -3.56 15.67
C LEU A 97 10.59 -4.42 14.74
N LYS A 98 10.32 -5.67 15.10
CA LYS A 98 9.46 -6.57 14.31
C LYS A 98 8.02 -6.07 14.31
N ALA A 99 7.52 -5.56 15.43
CA ALA A 99 6.18 -4.98 15.52
C ALA A 99 6.01 -3.79 14.56
N LEU A 100 6.96 -2.85 14.59
CA LEU A 100 6.96 -1.69 13.69
C LEU A 100 7.09 -2.09 12.22
N LEU A 101 7.96 -3.06 11.92
CA LEU A 101 8.08 -3.63 10.58
C LEU A 101 6.76 -4.26 10.12
N ASN A 102 6.05 -4.97 10.99
CA ASN A 102 4.77 -5.58 10.63
C ASN A 102 3.72 -4.52 10.28
N ILE A 103 3.60 -3.47 11.09
CA ILE A 103 2.70 -2.33 10.81
C ILE A 103 3.04 -1.72 9.46
N PHE A 104 4.30 -1.39 9.27
CA PHE A 104 4.77 -0.71 8.07
C PHE A 104 4.57 -1.53 6.80
N LEU A 105 5.06 -2.77 6.80
CA LEU A 105 4.97 -3.66 5.65
C LEU A 105 3.52 -3.98 5.34
N SER A 106 2.69 -4.24 6.34
CA SER A 106 1.27 -4.52 6.13
C SER A 106 0.57 -3.34 5.46
N VAL A 107 0.73 -2.11 5.98
CA VAL A 107 0.09 -0.92 5.38
C VAL A 107 0.66 -0.62 3.99
N ALA A 108 1.98 -0.53 3.87
CA ALA A 108 2.64 -0.13 2.63
C ALA A 108 2.39 -1.15 1.51
N LEU A 109 2.58 -2.44 1.77
CA LEU A 109 2.43 -3.48 0.75
C LEU A 109 0.96 -3.71 0.41
N CYS A 110 0.02 -3.63 1.35
CA CYS A 110 -1.41 -3.78 1.03
C CYS A 110 -1.91 -2.62 0.15
N LEU A 111 -1.52 -1.38 0.48
CA LEU A 111 -1.84 -0.21 -0.35
C LEU A 111 -1.20 -0.31 -1.74
N ALA A 112 0.06 -0.74 -1.81
CA ALA A 112 0.74 -1.02 -3.07
C ALA A 112 -0.04 -2.06 -3.89
N ALA A 113 -0.38 -3.17 -3.25
CA ALA A 113 -0.98 -4.33 -3.88
C ALA A 113 -2.36 -3.99 -4.47
N VAL A 114 -3.26 -3.37 -3.69
CA VAL A 114 -4.57 -2.98 -4.21
C VAL A 114 -4.45 -2.01 -5.36
N TRP A 115 -3.53 -1.06 -5.27
CA TRP A 115 -3.29 -0.10 -6.32
C TRP A 115 -2.71 -0.75 -7.59
N PHE A 116 -1.76 -1.68 -7.45
CA PHE A 116 -1.22 -2.47 -8.57
C PHE A 116 -2.32 -3.32 -9.21
N GLY A 117 -3.17 -3.94 -8.39
CA GLY A 117 -4.33 -4.70 -8.84
C GLY A 117 -5.28 -3.84 -9.68
N LEU A 118 -5.61 -2.62 -9.22
CA LEU A 118 -6.44 -1.68 -9.96
C LEU A 118 -5.79 -1.28 -11.30
N VAL A 119 -4.51 -0.88 -11.29
CA VAL A 119 -3.80 -0.47 -12.51
C VAL A 119 -3.70 -1.62 -13.51
N TRP A 120 -3.41 -2.82 -13.01
CA TRP A 120 -3.31 -4.00 -13.85
C TRP A 120 -4.68 -4.40 -14.41
N GLY A 121 -5.72 -4.40 -13.58
CA GLY A 121 -7.10 -4.62 -14.03
C GLY A 121 -7.50 -3.65 -15.13
N ARG A 122 -7.18 -2.37 -14.98
CA ARG A 122 -7.41 -1.36 -16.02
C ARG A 122 -6.59 -1.58 -17.28
N LYS A 123 -5.33 -2.04 -17.20
CA LYS A 123 -4.52 -2.30 -18.40
C LYS A 123 -4.97 -3.52 -19.18
N VAL A 124 -5.27 -4.62 -18.48
CA VAL A 124 -5.66 -5.89 -19.11
C VAL A 124 -7.09 -5.83 -19.59
N PHE A 125 -7.96 -5.14 -18.86
CA PHE A 125 -9.40 -5.13 -19.14
C PHE A 125 -9.91 -3.77 -19.62
N GLY A 126 -9.07 -2.73 -19.77
CA GLY A 126 -9.49 -1.38 -20.14
C GLY A 126 -9.04 -0.90 -21.51
N SER A 127 -10.00 -0.67 -22.40
CA SER A 127 -9.93 0.35 -23.45
C SER A 127 -10.33 1.73 -22.86
N GLY A 128 -9.34 2.53 -22.45
CA GLY A 128 -9.37 4.00 -22.18
C GLY A 128 -10.41 4.56 -21.19
N LEU A 129 -10.13 4.56 -19.87
CA LEU A 129 -11.19 4.85 -18.87
C LEU A 129 -10.84 5.79 -17.68
N MET A 130 -9.76 6.59 -17.72
CA MET A 130 -9.62 7.76 -16.82
C MET A 130 -8.97 8.99 -17.49
N PRO A 131 -9.75 9.93 -18.07
CA PRO A 131 -9.23 11.09 -18.77
C PRO A 131 -8.47 12.12 -17.90
N TRP A 132 -8.60 12.07 -16.56
CA TRP A 132 -7.96 13.01 -15.63
C TRP A 132 -6.88 12.39 -14.72
N LEU A 133 -6.84 11.06 -14.54
CA LEU A 133 -5.71 10.36 -13.90
C LEU A 133 -4.60 9.99 -14.90
N GLY A 134 -4.85 10.19 -16.20
CA GLY A 134 -3.90 9.96 -17.28
C GLY A 134 -3.71 8.48 -17.58
N ASP A 135 -4.27 8.00 -18.69
CA ASP A 135 -3.84 6.75 -19.31
C ASP A 135 -2.33 6.87 -19.57
N GLY A 136 -1.51 6.08 -18.87
CA GLY A 136 -0.04 6.07 -19.01
C GLY A 136 0.76 6.90 -17.99
N MET A 137 0.12 7.51 -16.98
CA MET A 137 0.87 8.09 -15.85
C MET A 137 1.80 7.02 -15.25
N PRO A 138 3.08 7.35 -14.95
CA PRO A 138 4.08 6.40 -14.45
C PRO A 138 3.87 6.15 -12.95
N TRP A 139 2.68 5.65 -12.66
CA TRP A 139 2.15 5.21 -11.40
C TRP A 139 3.17 4.47 -10.53
N GLY A 140 3.97 3.56 -11.12
CA GLY A 140 5.00 2.81 -10.38
C GLY A 140 6.07 3.72 -9.77
N LEU A 141 6.44 4.81 -10.47
CA LEU A 141 7.37 5.81 -9.96
C LEU A 141 6.76 6.66 -8.85
N VAL A 142 5.46 6.97 -8.91
CA VAL A 142 4.76 7.67 -7.83
C VAL A 142 4.81 6.82 -6.55
N PHE A 143 4.45 5.55 -6.65
CA PHE A 143 4.44 4.64 -5.52
C PHE A 143 5.85 4.43 -4.94
N LEU A 144 6.86 4.15 -5.79
CA LEU A 144 8.25 4.04 -5.37
C LEU A 144 8.76 5.33 -4.71
N GLY A 145 8.34 6.49 -5.23
CA GLY A 145 8.64 7.79 -4.64
C GLY A 145 8.12 7.91 -3.21
N PHE A 146 6.88 7.48 -2.95
CA PHE A 146 6.31 7.52 -1.59
C PHE A 146 6.97 6.52 -0.65
N VAL A 147 7.26 5.30 -1.09
CA VAL A 147 8.00 4.32 -0.27
C VAL A 147 9.40 4.82 0.06
N ALA A 148 10.12 5.39 -0.91
CA ALA A 148 11.44 5.97 -0.69
C ALA A 148 11.39 7.16 0.26
N ALA A 149 10.42 8.07 0.10
CA ALA A 149 10.21 9.21 0.99
C ALA A 149 9.94 8.76 2.43
N MET A 150 9.14 7.71 2.60
CA MET A 150 8.83 7.14 3.90
C MET A 150 10.05 6.46 4.53
N ALA A 151 10.83 5.70 3.77
CA ALA A 151 12.08 5.10 4.23
C ALA A 151 13.12 6.16 4.61
N LEU A 152 13.21 7.26 3.86
CA LEU A 152 14.03 8.42 4.19
C LEU A 152 13.56 9.09 5.49
N GLY A 153 12.26 9.21 5.74
CA GLY A 153 11.72 9.70 7.01
C GLY A 153 12.08 8.83 8.21
N CYS A 154 12.05 7.50 8.05
CA CYS A 154 12.52 6.56 9.07
C CYS A 154 14.04 6.71 9.31
N GLY A 155 14.82 6.70 8.23
CA GLY A 155 16.28 6.75 8.29
C GLY A 155 16.83 8.09 8.79
N SER A 156 16.23 9.21 8.40
CA SER A 156 16.65 10.54 8.84
C SER A 156 16.50 10.67 10.34
N ASN A 157 15.40 10.19 10.92
CA ASN A 157 15.20 10.24 12.36
C ASN A 157 16.23 9.39 13.13
N TRP A 158 16.56 8.21 12.60
CA TRP A 158 17.59 7.34 13.17
C TRP A 158 19.01 7.93 13.08
N VAL A 159 19.37 8.57 11.96
CA VAL A 159 20.68 9.23 11.79
C VAL A 159 20.77 10.50 12.64
N LEU A 160 19.75 11.35 12.60
CA LEU A 160 19.74 12.64 13.29
C LEU A 160 19.86 12.50 14.81
N ARG A 161 19.29 11.43 15.38
CA ARG A 161 19.45 11.08 16.80
C ARG A 161 20.87 10.67 17.17
N ARG A 162 21.66 10.13 16.25
CA ARG A 162 23.06 9.77 16.52
C ARG A 162 24.05 10.92 16.37
N LEU A 163 23.63 12.01 15.73
CA LEU A 163 24.49 13.17 15.48
C LEU A 163 24.39 14.24 16.58
N ASP A 164 23.58 14.01 17.63
CA ASP A 164 23.38 14.91 18.78
C ASP A 164 22.96 16.34 18.38
N TRP A 165 22.26 16.47 17.24
CA TRP A 165 21.77 17.74 16.72
C TRP A 165 20.56 18.24 17.50
N SER A 166 20.44 19.57 17.63
CA SER A 166 19.27 20.21 18.26
C SER A 166 17.98 19.90 17.50
N GLU A 167 16.84 19.83 18.21
CA GLU A 167 15.54 19.50 17.64
C GLU A 167 15.17 20.42 16.45
N GLN A 168 15.53 21.71 16.54
CA GLN A 168 15.36 22.66 15.44
C GLN A 168 16.18 22.29 14.19
N ALA A 169 17.44 21.91 14.35
CA ALA A 169 18.29 21.49 13.23
C ALA A 169 17.77 20.20 12.58
N GLN A 170 17.23 19.27 13.37
CA GLN A 170 16.61 18.05 12.87
C GLN A 170 15.38 18.37 12.00
N LEU A 171 14.47 19.21 12.50
CA LEU A 171 13.27 19.63 11.75
C LEU A 171 13.62 20.38 10.45
N GLN A 172 14.61 21.29 10.50
CA GLN A 172 15.08 22.03 9.32
C GLN A 172 15.65 21.08 8.26
N SER A 173 16.51 20.14 8.66
CA SER A 173 17.10 19.16 7.72
C SER A 173 16.02 18.32 7.02
N LEU A 174 14.93 18.01 7.71
CA LEU A 174 13.80 17.24 7.19
C LEU A 174 12.96 18.01 6.20
N ILE A 175 12.69 19.29 6.47
CA ILE A 175 12.00 20.16 5.50
C ILE A 175 12.82 20.26 4.21
N VAL A 176 14.16 20.35 4.33
CA VAL A 176 15.06 20.37 3.18
C VAL A 176 15.01 19.04 2.41
N VAL A 177 15.13 17.90 3.09
CA VAL A 177 15.05 16.56 2.47
C VAL A 177 13.71 16.36 1.77
N LEU A 178 12.60 16.74 2.41
CA LEU A 178 11.25 16.67 1.85
C LEU A 178 11.14 17.52 0.58
N GLY A 179 11.66 18.75 0.61
CA GLY A 179 11.72 19.63 -0.55
C GLY A 179 12.52 19.02 -1.71
N VAL A 180 13.68 18.44 -1.42
CA VAL A 180 14.53 17.78 -2.43
C VAL A 180 13.83 16.56 -3.03
N VAL A 181 13.29 15.68 -2.19
CA VAL A 181 12.63 14.45 -2.64
C VAL A 181 11.38 14.77 -3.46
N ALA A 182 10.51 15.66 -2.97
CA ALA A 182 9.32 16.07 -3.69
C ALA A 182 9.66 16.71 -5.04
N THR A 183 10.68 17.56 -5.10
CA THR A 183 11.12 18.20 -6.35
C THR A 183 11.70 17.17 -7.32
N ALA A 184 12.66 16.35 -6.88
CA ALA A 184 13.31 15.35 -7.71
C ALA A 184 12.30 14.34 -8.28
N THR A 185 11.44 13.78 -7.44
CA THR A 185 10.41 12.83 -7.87
C THR A 185 9.39 13.47 -8.81
N THR A 186 9.02 14.73 -8.59
CA THR A 186 8.13 15.47 -9.52
C THR A 186 8.78 15.64 -10.89
N LEU A 187 10.06 16.04 -10.94
CA LEU A 187 10.79 16.23 -12.20
C LEU A 187 10.95 14.91 -12.96
N ILE A 188 11.27 13.82 -12.25
CA ILE A 188 11.33 12.47 -12.83
C ILE A 188 9.96 12.09 -13.40
N LEU A 189 8.89 12.34 -12.66
CA LEU A 189 7.53 12.05 -13.10
C LEU A 189 7.17 12.86 -14.36
N ALA A 190 7.49 14.16 -14.36
CA ALA A 190 7.23 15.06 -15.47
C ALA A 190 8.01 14.66 -16.73
N GLN A 191 9.30 14.34 -16.61
CA GLN A 191 10.12 13.85 -17.73
C GLN A 191 9.58 12.54 -18.28
N LYS A 192 9.20 11.62 -17.40
CA LYS A 192 8.64 10.33 -17.82
C LYS A 192 7.29 10.52 -18.51
N MET A 193 6.41 11.38 -17.99
CA MET A 193 5.14 11.72 -18.64
C MET A 193 5.34 12.37 -20.01
N ALA A 194 6.28 13.31 -20.12
CA ALA A 194 6.65 13.93 -21.40
C ALA A 194 7.17 12.89 -22.42
N SER A 195 7.98 11.92 -21.97
CA SER A 195 8.54 10.87 -22.85
C SER A 195 7.49 9.94 -23.48
N VAL A 196 6.29 9.87 -22.90
CA VAL A 196 5.17 9.05 -23.41
C VAL A 196 4.03 9.90 -23.97
N GLY A 197 4.28 11.21 -24.22
CA GLY A 197 3.30 12.13 -24.81
C GLY A 197 2.15 12.50 -23.87
N LEU A 198 2.33 12.37 -22.56
CA LEU A 198 1.28 12.63 -21.57
C LEU A 198 1.40 13.99 -20.92
N GLY A 199 0.29 14.73 -20.93
CA GLY A 199 0.13 15.99 -20.21
C GLY A 199 -0.71 15.82 -18.94
N TRP A 200 -0.18 16.25 -17.80
CA TRP A 200 -0.99 16.42 -16.59
C TRP A 200 -1.91 17.64 -16.76
N ARG A 201 -3.22 17.49 -16.51
CA ARG A 201 -4.20 18.59 -16.71
C ARG A 201 -3.93 19.82 -15.83
N GLY A 202 -3.30 19.64 -14.66
CA GLY A 202 -2.87 20.74 -13.78
C GLY A 202 -1.49 21.33 -14.11
N GLY A 203 -0.87 20.92 -15.22
CA GLY A 203 0.50 21.27 -15.57
C GLY A 203 1.53 20.78 -14.54
N LEU A 204 2.79 21.19 -14.71
CA LEU A 204 3.87 20.89 -13.76
C LEU A 204 3.57 21.35 -12.32
N PRO A 205 2.95 22.53 -12.08
CA PRO A 205 2.63 22.98 -10.72
C PRO A 205 1.61 22.09 -10.01
N GLY A 206 0.55 21.65 -10.71
CA GLY A 206 -0.44 20.73 -10.13
C GLY A 206 0.14 19.35 -9.84
N LEU A 207 1.05 18.87 -10.69
CA LEU A 207 1.78 17.63 -10.47
C LEU A 207 2.71 17.71 -9.25
N PHE A 208 3.41 18.84 -9.12
CA PHE A 208 4.24 19.14 -7.96
C PHE A 208 3.41 19.19 -6.67
N ALA A 209 2.29 19.90 -6.66
CA ALA A 209 1.44 20.01 -5.47
C ALA A 209 0.93 18.64 -5.00
N PHE A 210 0.43 17.81 -5.93
CA PHE A 210 -0.01 16.44 -5.63
C PHE A 210 1.14 15.60 -5.05
N ASN A 211 2.29 15.60 -5.71
CA ASN A 211 3.42 14.77 -5.31
C ASN A 211 4.07 15.25 -4.00
N ALA A 212 4.14 16.57 -3.78
CA ALA A 212 4.67 17.17 -2.56
C ALA A 212 3.80 16.83 -1.34
N LEU A 213 2.45 16.88 -1.47
CA LEU A 213 1.55 16.50 -0.39
C LEU A 213 1.68 15.02 -0.02
N GLY A 214 1.75 14.14 -1.02
CA GLY A 214 1.95 12.70 -0.81
C GLY A 214 3.32 12.40 -0.18
N THR A 215 4.38 13.04 -0.66
CA THR A 215 5.74 12.93 -0.11
C THR A 215 5.80 13.43 1.32
N ALA A 216 5.14 14.55 1.63
CA ALA A 216 5.11 15.11 2.98
C ALA A 216 4.43 14.17 3.98
N LEU A 217 3.29 13.59 3.59
CA LEU A 217 2.59 12.59 4.38
C LEU A 217 3.48 11.36 4.61
N ALA A 218 4.14 10.86 3.56
CA ALA A 218 5.02 9.70 3.64
C ALA A 218 6.23 9.94 4.59
N VAL A 219 6.90 11.09 4.48
CA VAL A 219 8.01 11.47 5.36
C VAL A 219 7.54 11.59 6.80
N TRP A 220 6.42 12.27 7.05
CA TRP A 220 5.86 12.46 8.39
C TRP A 220 5.53 11.13 9.07
N VAL A 221 4.89 10.22 8.34
CA VAL A 221 4.61 8.85 8.83
C VAL A 221 5.92 8.09 9.10
N GLY A 222 6.91 8.18 8.20
CA GLY A 222 8.23 7.57 8.41
C GLY A 222 8.92 8.07 9.68
N MET A 223 8.84 9.36 9.97
CA MET A 223 9.43 9.94 11.19
C MET A 223 8.75 9.39 12.45
N LEU A 224 7.42 9.31 12.48
CA LEU A 224 6.67 8.75 13.60
C LEU A 224 7.15 7.32 13.92
N LEU A 225 7.35 6.51 12.88
CA LEU A 225 7.84 5.14 13.00
C LEU A 225 9.32 5.08 13.44
N GLY A 226 10.16 5.99 12.93
CA GLY A 226 11.56 6.08 13.33
C GLY A 226 11.77 6.55 14.78
N ARG A 227 10.78 7.16 15.43
CA ARG A 227 10.91 7.60 16.84
C ARG A 227 10.92 6.43 17.82
N SER A 228 10.34 5.31 17.43
CA SER A 228 10.23 4.07 18.20
C SER A 228 11.31 3.03 17.87
N LEU A 229 12.22 3.36 16.96
CA LEU A 229 13.44 2.61 16.62
C LEU A 229 14.67 3.23 17.31
#